data_AF-A0A1F8QTI7-F1
#
_entry.id   AF-A0A1F8QTI7-F1
#
_cell.length_a   1.000
_cell.length_b   1.000
_cell.length_c   1.000
_cell.angle_alpha   90.00
_cell.angle_beta   90.00
_cell.angle_gamma   90.00
#
_symmetry.space_group_name_H-M   'P 1'
#
loop_
_entity.id
_entity.type
_entity.pdbx_description
1 polymer ?
#
loop_
_entity_poly.entity_id
_entity_poly.type
_entity_poly.pdbx_seq_one_letter_code
_entity_poly.pdbx_strand_id
1 'polypeptide(L)'
;MTKQTDLIAYLFDGQPHQLSGELRQWLEASGRFTAFVETNRDKIRKKIRVALEPETVLDLRSELEVAAYLLNDRRLVLAYEPYLSARRRGPDYAVTYKANLVFNLEVSRLRVQSAAVGDPAEGAGVDLRRAQERVLGVLSDKLSQMQPGAPNLLVIHTSDELARRIDLGVLMHSFKARAEAKDPTFYALLGYAGPAAFFKDYLRLTAIILMSTGAPLWINKQARPPLHPKALRLVQSMLAGRQPAA
;
A
#
# COMPACT_ATOMS: atom_id res chain seq x y z
N MET A 1 11.72 31.70 9.24
CA MET A 1 10.90 30.75 8.46
C MET A 1 11.49 29.37 8.67
N THR A 2 10.69 28.35 9.01
CA THR A 2 11.22 27.00 9.29
C THR A 2 11.37 26.22 7.98
N LYS A 3 12.36 25.32 7.93
CA LYS A 3 12.59 24.41 6.78
C LYS A 3 11.32 23.67 6.34
N GLN A 4 10.48 23.24 7.29
CA GLN A 4 9.20 22.58 6.98
C GLN A 4 8.22 23.51 6.26
N THR A 5 8.18 24.79 6.65
CA THR A 5 7.31 25.79 6.01
C THR A 5 7.71 26.04 4.57
N ASP A 6 9.02 26.15 4.30
CA ASP A 6 9.53 26.34 2.95
C ASP A 6 9.26 25.13 2.07
N LEU A 7 9.37 23.92 2.63
CA LEU A 7 9.08 22.67 1.92
C LEU A 7 7.59 22.54 1.58
N ILE A 8 6.69 22.88 2.50
CA ILE A 8 5.24 22.92 2.22
C ILE A 8 4.93 23.95 1.13
N ALA A 9 5.47 25.17 1.23
CA ALA A 9 5.27 26.19 0.22
C ALA A 9 5.77 25.73 -1.16
N TYR A 10 6.91 25.06 -1.22
CA TYR A 10 7.46 24.51 -2.45
C TYR A 10 6.59 23.41 -3.08
N LEU A 11 6.12 22.46 -2.28
CA LEU A 11 5.35 21.31 -2.76
C LEU A 11 3.98 21.70 -3.34
N PHE A 12 3.36 22.74 -2.77
CA PHE A 12 2.02 23.19 -3.18
C PHE A 12 2.04 24.51 -3.97
N ASP A 13 3.21 25.04 -4.32
CA ASP A 13 3.36 26.30 -5.05
C ASP A 13 2.65 27.49 -4.36
N GLY A 14 2.66 27.48 -3.02
CA GLY A 14 1.94 28.45 -2.19
C GLY A 14 0.41 28.34 -2.22
N GLN A 15 -0.16 27.36 -2.92
CA GLN A 15 -1.61 27.19 -3.05
C GLN A 15 -2.20 26.35 -1.90
N PRO A 16 -3.45 26.63 -1.48
CA PRO A 16 -4.19 25.74 -0.58
C PRO A 16 -4.36 24.36 -1.20
N HIS A 17 -4.09 23.31 -0.44
CA HIS A 17 -4.26 21.93 -0.89
C HIS A 17 -4.70 21.03 0.27
N GLN A 18 -5.59 20.06 -0.01
CA GLN A 18 -6.15 19.18 1.03
C GLN A 18 -5.09 18.37 1.81
N LEU A 19 -3.96 18.02 1.18
CA LEU A 19 -2.85 17.32 1.84
C LEU A 19 -1.92 18.22 2.66
N SER A 20 -2.02 19.55 2.53
CA SER A 20 -1.02 20.46 3.10
C SER A 20 -0.97 20.42 4.63
N GLY A 21 -2.13 20.29 5.29
CA GLY A 21 -2.24 20.21 6.74
C GLY A 21 -1.64 18.92 7.30
N GLU A 22 -2.05 17.77 6.77
CA GLU A 22 -1.52 16.47 7.21
C GLU A 22 -0.02 16.34 6.93
N LEU A 23 0.43 16.77 5.75
CA LEU A 23 1.84 16.70 5.41
C LEU A 23 2.68 17.57 6.34
N ARG A 24 2.19 18.76 6.72
CA ARG A 24 2.84 19.62 7.71
C ARG A 24 2.97 18.91 9.06
N GLN A 25 1.90 18.30 9.55
CA GLN A 25 1.92 17.55 10.82
C GLN A 25 2.97 16.43 10.79
N TRP A 26 3.04 15.65 9.70
CA TRP A 26 4.05 14.59 9.58
C TRP A 26 5.48 15.12 9.49
N LEU A 27 5.72 16.24 8.81
CA LEU A 27 7.03 16.90 8.75
C LEU A 27 7.47 17.39 10.13
N GLU A 28 6.56 17.96 10.91
CA GLU A 28 6.83 18.45 12.27
C GLU A 28 7.09 17.28 13.24
N ALA A 29 6.34 16.19 13.11
CA ALA A 29 6.49 15.01 13.97
C ALA A 29 7.77 14.20 13.70
N SER A 30 8.32 14.23 12.47
CA SER A 30 9.43 13.37 12.08
C SER A 30 10.47 14.06 11.19
N GLY A 31 11.64 14.33 11.77
CA GLY A 31 12.80 14.86 11.02
C GLY A 31 13.29 13.91 9.92
N ARG A 32 13.13 12.59 10.11
CA ARG A 32 13.47 11.57 9.09
C ARG A 32 12.50 11.61 7.91
N PHE A 33 11.21 11.79 8.18
CA PHE A 33 10.23 12.03 7.12
C PHE A 33 10.49 13.36 6.41
N THR A 34 10.86 14.42 7.14
CA THR A 34 11.28 15.70 6.52
C THR A 34 12.44 15.52 5.55
N ALA A 35 13.51 14.81 5.94
CA ALA A 35 14.64 14.53 5.06
C ALA A 35 14.23 13.70 3.82
N PHE A 36 13.32 12.74 4.00
CA PHE A 36 12.77 11.95 2.89
C PHE A 36 11.99 12.82 1.90
N VAL A 37 11.09 13.69 2.38
CA VAL A 37 10.30 14.59 1.54
C VAL A 37 11.20 15.59 0.82
N GLU A 38 12.20 16.15 1.50
CA GLU A 38 13.18 17.06 0.89
C GLU A 38 13.94 16.38 -0.25
N THR A 39 14.47 15.17 -0.03
CA THR A 39 15.20 14.40 -1.04
C THR A 39 14.34 14.11 -2.27
N ASN A 40 13.03 13.90 -2.08
CA ASN A 40 12.11 13.51 -3.13
C ASN A 40 11.14 14.64 -3.55
N ARG A 41 11.42 15.90 -3.17
CA ARG A 41 10.48 17.02 -3.27
C ARG A 41 9.94 17.24 -4.67
N ASP A 42 10.77 17.05 -5.69
CA ASP A 42 10.38 17.27 -7.09
C ASP A 42 9.43 16.17 -7.58
N LYS A 43 9.68 14.92 -7.19
CA LYS A 43 8.78 13.80 -7.49
C LYS A 43 7.44 13.98 -6.78
N ILE A 44 7.47 14.31 -5.49
CA ILE A 44 6.27 14.52 -4.68
C ILE A 44 5.46 15.70 -5.23
N ARG A 45 6.09 16.84 -5.51
CA ARG A 45 5.44 18.00 -6.15
C ARG A 45 4.82 17.62 -7.49
N LYS A 46 5.53 16.86 -8.32
CA LYS A 46 4.98 16.37 -9.59
C LYS A 46 3.75 15.50 -9.36
N LYS A 47 3.77 14.57 -8.40
CA LYS A 47 2.62 13.71 -8.05
C LYS A 47 1.44 14.54 -7.54
N ILE A 48 1.66 15.52 -6.67
CA ILE A 48 0.63 16.44 -6.19
C ILE A 48 -0.02 17.16 -7.38
N ARG A 49 0.78 17.71 -8.30
CA ARG A 49 0.26 18.46 -9.45
C ARG A 49 -0.57 17.61 -10.41
N VAL A 50 -0.24 16.33 -10.58
CA VAL A 50 -0.99 15.43 -11.48
C VAL A 50 -2.17 14.75 -10.80
N ALA A 51 -2.22 14.74 -9.46
CA ALA A 51 -3.33 14.22 -8.68
C ALA A 51 -4.49 15.23 -8.66
N LEU A 52 -5.18 15.37 -9.80
CA LEU A 52 -6.28 16.32 -9.96
C LEU A 52 -7.61 15.80 -9.42
N GLU A 53 -7.78 14.47 -9.39
CA GLU A 53 -9.01 13.84 -8.92
C GLU A 53 -8.93 13.49 -7.43
N PRO A 54 -10.03 13.63 -6.66
CA PRO A 54 -10.05 13.35 -5.22
C PRO A 54 -9.47 11.97 -4.85
N GLU A 55 -9.84 10.92 -5.60
CA GLU A 55 -9.36 9.56 -5.33
C GLU A 55 -7.85 9.42 -5.56
N THR A 56 -7.31 10.10 -6.58
CA THR A 56 -5.87 10.09 -6.87
C THR A 56 -5.08 10.83 -5.78
N VAL A 57 -5.66 11.89 -5.21
CA VAL A 57 -5.05 12.59 -4.06
C VAL A 57 -5.04 11.70 -2.81
N LEU A 58 -6.11 10.94 -2.56
CA LEU A 58 -6.16 10.00 -1.44
C LEU A 58 -5.22 8.80 -1.60
N ASP A 59 -4.94 8.39 -2.84
CA ASP A 59 -3.93 7.36 -3.11
C ASP A 59 -2.53 7.88 -2.81
N LEU A 60 -2.19 9.10 -3.27
CA LEU A 60 -0.93 9.75 -2.92
C LEU A 60 -0.79 10.00 -1.42
N ARG A 61 -1.87 10.39 -0.76
CA ARG A 61 -1.91 10.51 0.71
C ARG A 61 -1.53 9.19 1.37
N SER A 62 -2.08 8.08 0.89
CA SER A 62 -1.84 6.74 1.46
C SER A 62 -0.38 6.33 1.28
N GLU A 63 0.23 6.61 0.12
CA GLU A 63 1.68 6.41 -0.08
C GLU A 63 2.49 7.20 0.96
N LEU A 64 2.27 8.51 1.05
CA LEU A 64 3.02 9.40 1.96
C LEU A 64 2.80 9.04 3.43
N GLU A 65 1.59 8.63 3.80
CA GLU A 65 1.23 8.19 5.15
C GLU A 65 2.04 6.94 5.53
N VAL A 66 2.12 5.94 4.64
CA VAL A 66 2.97 4.75 4.86
C VAL A 66 4.42 5.15 5.06
N ALA A 67 4.95 6.07 4.24
CA ALA A 67 6.33 6.54 4.40
C ALA A 67 6.55 7.23 5.76
N ALA A 68 5.61 8.06 6.21
CA ALA A 68 5.68 8.73 7.51
C ALA A 68 5.72 7.72 8.67
N TYR A 69 4.87 6.70 8.67
CA TYR A 69 4.87 5.66 9.72
C TYR A 69 6.16 4.82 9.72
N LEU A 70 6.62 4.37 8.56
CA LEU A 70 7.83 3.53 8.49
C LEU A 70 9.09 4.30 8.90
N LEU A 71 9.17 5.60 8.57
CA LEU A 71 10.33 6.41 8.91
C LEU A 71 10.41 6.80 10.39
N ASN A 72 9.39 6.51 11.19
CA ASN A 72 9.46 6.65 12.65
C ASN A 72 10.39 5.61 13.31
N ASP A 73 10.65 4.46 12.66
CA ASP A 73 11.61 3.49 13.16
C ASP A 73 12.98 3.63 12.48
N ARG A 74 14.04 3.78 13.28
CA ARG A 74 15.39 4.03 12.77
C ARG A 74 15.99 2.87 11.98
N ARG A 75 15.46 1.65 12.14
CA ARG A 75 15.97 0.43 11.49
C ARG A 75 15.54 0.31 10.03
N LEU A 76 14.58 1.13 9.60
CA LEU A 76 14.06 1.16 8.23
C LEU A 76 14.67 2.35 7.47
N VAL A 77 14.92 2.18 6.17
CA VAL A 77 15.28 3.26 5.25
C VAL A 77 14.43 3.08 4.00
N LEU A 78 13.92 4.17 3.44
CA LEU A 78 13.06 4.14 2.25
C LEU A 78 13.77 4.78 1.05
N ALA A 79 13.73 4.09 -0.09
CA ALA A 79 13.97 4.67 -1.40
C ALA A 79 12.63 4.79 -2.13
N TYR A 80 12.29 6.00 -2.60
CA TYR A 80 11.00 6.27 -3.26
C TYR A 80 11.07 6.07 -4.77
N GLU A 81 10.15 5.25 -5.27
CA GLU A 81 10.04 4.84 -6.68
C GLU A 81 11.40 4.40 -7.26
N PRO A 82 12.04 3.37 -6.66
CA PRO A 82 13.44 3.02 -6.91
C PRO A 82 13.71 2.51 -8.34
N TYR A 83 12.67 2.10 -9.07
CA TYR A 83 12.78 1.50 -10.41
C TYR A 83 12.39 2.44 -11.56
N LEU A 84 12.07 3.71 -11.29
CA LEU A 84 11.66 4.68 -12.33
C LEU A 84 12.68 4.85 -13.46
N SER A 85 13.98 4.77 -13.15
CA SER A 85 15.06 4.87 -14.14
C SER A 85 15.01 3.74 -15.18
N ALA A 86 14.44 2.58 -14.82
CA ALA A 86 14.28 1.44 -15.71
C ALA A 86 13.03 1.54 -16.62
N ARG A 87 12.26 2.64 -16.55
CA ARG A 87 10.98 2.85 -17.28
C ARG A 87 9.96 1.72 -17.11
N ARG A 88 10.06 0.95 -16.03
CA ARG A 88 9.11 -0.11 -15.67
C ARG A 88 8.26 0.37 -14.51
N ARG A 89 6.97 0.00 -14.51
CA ARG A 89 6.16 0.09 -13.30
C ARG A 89 6.85 -0.77 -12.23
N GLY A 90 6.99 -0.21 -11.05
CA GLY A 90 7.70 -0.83 -9.94
C GLY A 90 7.08 -0.36 -8.63
N PRO A 91 7.48 -0.99 -7.51
CA PRO A 91 6.95 -0.69 -6.20
C PRO A 91 7.12 0.79 -5.84
N ASP A 92 6.19 1.31 -5.06
CA ASP A 92 6.30 2.65 -4.48
C ASP A 92 7.59 2.83 -3.67
N TYR A 93 8.02 1.79 -2.94
CA TYR A 93 9.22 1.85 -2.11
C TYR A 93 10.10 0.61 -2.26
N ALA A 94 11.41 0.83 -2.15
CA ALA A 94 12.34 -0.18 -1.63
C ALA A 94 12.65 0.17 -0.17
N VAL A 95 12.49 -0.82 0.70
CA VAL A 95 12.69 -0.70 2.14
C VAL A 95 13.94 -1.49 2.52
N THR A 96 14.90 -0.81 3.14
CA THR A 96 16.09 -1.46 3.71
C THR A 96 15.90 -1.62 5.21
N TYR A 97 15.98 -2.85 5.70
CA TYR A 97 16.00 -3.21 7.12
C TYR A 97 17.40 -3.65 7.54
N LYS A 98 17.95 -3.01 8.59
CA LYS A 98 19.28 -3.33 9.16
C LYS A 98 20.40 -3.46 8.11
N ALA A 99 20.45 -2.49 7.19
CA ALA A 99 21.49 -2.29 6.16
C ALA A 99 21.62 -3.34 5.04
N ASN A 100 21.14 -4.58 5.18
CA ASN A 100 21.37 -5.63 4.18
C ASN A 100 20.10 -6.36 3.69
N LEU A 101 18.97 -6.23 4.39
CA LEU A 101 17.72 -6.81 3.95
C LEU A 101 16.90 -5.77 3.20
N VAL A 102 16.83 -5.89 1.87
CA VAL A 102 15.99 -5.03 1.02
C VAL A 102 14.74 -5.78 0.60
N PHE A 103 13.59 -5.14 0.68
CA PHE A 103 12.33 -5.64 0.14
C PHE A 103 11.52 -4.51 -0.48
N ASN A 104 10.62 -4.88 -1.37
CA ASN A 104 9.74 -3.94 -2.05
C ASN A 104 8.45 -3.78 -1.26
N LEU A 105 7.94 -2.55 -1.23
CA LEU A 105 6.66 -2.23 -0.63
C LEU A 105 5.84 -1.46 -1.65
N GLU A 106 4.67 -2.01 -1.97
CA GLU A 106 3.66 -1.38 -2.80
C GLU A 106 2.50 -0.93 -1.92
N VAL A 107 2.01 0.30 -2.13
CA VAL A 107 0.85 0.86 -1.45
C VAL A 107 -0.34 0.85 -2.38
N SER A 108 -1.51 0.53 -1.83
CA SER A 108 -2.80 0.60 -2.52
C SER A 108 -3.85 1.04 -1.53
N ARG A 109 -5.02 1.45 -2.02
CA ARG A 109 -6.15 1.84 -1.16
C ARG A 109 -7.42 1.16 -1.65
N LEU A 110 -8.24 0.67 -0.71
CA LEU A 110 -9.61 0.27 -1.02
C LEU A 110 -10.45 1.53 -1.17
N ARG A 111 -10.83 1.84 -2.42
CA ARG A 111 -11.74 2.95 -2.72
C ARG A 111 -13.15 2.55 -2.33
N VAL A 112 -13.72 3.18 -1.30
CA VAL A 112 -15.10 2.96 -0.88
C VAL A 112 -15.99 3.99 -1.56
N GLN A 113 -16.71 3.60 -2.61
CA GLN A 113 -17.88 4.37 -3.03
C GLN A 113 -18.96 4.19 -1.97
N SER A 114 -19.43 5.29 -1.37
CA SER A 114 -20.57 5.28 -0.45
C SER A 114 -21.77 4.65 -1.15
N ALA A 115 -22.21 3.49 -0.67
CA ALA A 115 -23.44 2.88 -1.16
C ALA A 115 -24.62 3.78 -0.76
N ALA A 116 -25.56 3.98 -1.69
CA ALA A 116 -26.82 4.66 -1.42
C ALA A 116 -27.57 3.95 -0.28
N VAL A 117 -28.26 4.77 0.53
CA VAL A 117 -29.01 4.37 1.71
C VAL A 117 -29.97 3.22 1.38
N GLY A 118 -29.69 2.04 1.94
CA GLY A 118 -30.52 0.84 1.89
C GLY A 118 -30.42 0.09 3.22
N ASP A 119 -31.28 -0.91 3.42
CA ASP A 119 -31.46 -1.62 4.70
C ASP A 119 -30.13 -2.08 5.32
N PRO A 120 -29.79 -1.69 6.57
CA PRO A 120 -28.48 -1.92 7.17
C PRO A 120 -28.06 -3.39 7.29
N ALA A 121 -29.01 -4.34 7.37
CA ALA A 121 -28.68 -5.76 7.48
C ALA A 121 -28.29 -6.40 6.13
N GLU A 122 -29.01 -6.08 5.05
CA GLU A 122 -28.66 -6.50 3.68
C GLU A 122 -27.45 -5.73 3.14
N GLY A 123 -27.36 -4.43 3.48
CA GLY A 123 -26.23 -3.57 3.12
C GLY A 123 -24.90 -4.09 3.66
N ALA A 124 -24.87 -4.57 4.91
CA ALA A 124 -23.66 -5.11 5.50
C ALA A 124 -23.10 -6.32 4.72
N GLY A 125 -23.93 -7.30 4.37
CA GLY A 125 -23.48 -8.47 3.60
C GLY A 125 -22.96 -8.12 2.20
N VAL A 126 -23.65 -7.19 1.52
CA VAL A 126 -23.26 -6.66 0.21
C VAL A 126 -21.95 -5.87 0.29
N ASP A 127 -21.74 -5.09 1.34
CA ASP A 127 -20.54 -4.29 1.54
C ASP A 127 -19.29 -5.13 1.79
N LEU A 128 -19.41 -6.23 2.55
CA LEU A 128 -18.27 -7.14 2.75
C LEU A 128 -17.87 -7.84 1.45
N ARG A 129 -18.85 -8.34 0.68
CA ARG A 129 -18.56 -8.97 -0.62
C ARG A 129 -17.90 -7.99 -1.58
N ARG A 130 -18.43 -6.77 -1.70
CA ARG A 130 -17.83 -5.70 -2.51
C ARG A 130 -16.43 -5.35 -2.06
N ALA A 131 -16.18 -5.31 -0.75
CA ALA A 131 -14.85 -5.07 -0.21
C ALA A 131 -13.86 -6.18 -0.55
N GLN A 132 -14.27 -7.45 -0.44
CA GLN A 132 -13.47 -8.60 -0.87
C GLN A 132 -13.18 -8.53 -2.37
N GLU A 133 -14.19 -8.24 -3.20
CA GLU A 133 -14.03 -8.05 -4.65
C GLU A 133 -13.04 -6.92 -4.97
N ARG A 134 -13.05 -5.82 -4.20
CA ARG A 134 -12.07 -4.72 -4.34
C ARG A 134 -10.65 -5.15 -3.96
N VAL A 135 -10.48 -5.93 -2.89
CA VAL A 135 -9.16 -6.51 -2.55
C VAL A 135 -8.67 -7.40 -3.69
N LEU A 136 -9.55 -8.22 -4.27
CA LEU A 136 -9.20 -9.05 -5.44
C LEU A 136 -8.83 -8.20 -6.67
N GLY A 137 -9.53 -7.09 -6.90
CA GLY A 137 -9.19 -6.12 -7.94
C GLY A 137 -7.79 -5.53 -7.74
N VAL A 138 -7.47 -5.10 -6.51
CA VAL A 138 -6.12 -4.64 -6.17
C VAL A 138 -5.08 -5.74 -6.43
N LEU A 139 -5.36 -6.99 -6.04
CA LEU A 139 -4.44 -8.10 -6.28
C LEU A 139 -4.23 -8.37 -7.77
N SER A 140 -5.30 -8.31 -8.57
CA SER A 140 -5.26 -8.43 -10.03
C SER A 140 -4.30 -7.40 -10.64
N ASP A 141 -4.44 -6.15 -10.22
CA ASP A 141 -3.66 -5.04 -10.77
C ASP A 141 -2.20 -5.12 -10.35
N LYS A 142 -1.92 -5.58 -9.12
CA LYS A 142 -0.60 -5.47 -8.50
C LYS A 142 0.26 -6.71 -8.64
N LEU A 143 -0.30 -7.92 -8.71
CA LEU A 143 0.47 -9.17 -8.75
C LEU A 143 1.48 -9.21 -9.90
N SER A 144 1.06 -8.80 -11.11
CA SER A 144 1.91 -8.78 -12.29
C SER A 144 3.04 -7.73 -12.23
N GLN A 145 2.94 -6.77 -11.31
CA GLN A 145 3.91 -5.67 -11.13
C GLN A 145 4.97 -6.00 -10.06
N MET A 146 4.81 -7.11 -9.34
CA MET A 146 5.74 -7.54 -8.28
C MET A 146 7.10 -7.87 -8.88
N GLN A 147 8.17 -7.33 -8.28
CA GLN A 147 9.51 -7.49 -8.83
C GLN A 147 10.07 -8.88 -8.50
N PRO A 148 10.79 -9.52 -9.45
CA PRO A 148 11.54 -10.73 -9.14
C PRO A 148 12.77 -10.43 -8.28
N GLY A 149 13.24 -11.44 -7.54
CA GLY A 149 14.54 -11.40 -6.87
C GLY A 149 14.59 -10.71 -5.50
N ALA A 150 13.51 -10.04 -5.07
CA ALA A 150 13.37 -9.47 -3.73
C ALA A 150 11.97 -9.79 -3.15
N PRO A 151 11.79 -9.80 -1.82
CA PRO A 151 10.46 -9.97 -1.23
C PRO A 151 9.58 -8.77 -1.59
N ASN A 152 8.29 -8.99 -1.86
CA ASN A 152 7.33 -7.93 -2.17
C ASN A 152 6.19 -7.91 -1.15
N LEU A 153 6.01 -6.79 -0.49
CA LEU A 153 4.96 -6.53 0.48
C LEU A 153 3.91 -5.61 -0.13
N LEU A 154 2.63 -6.02 -0.07
CA LEU A 154 1.51 -5.17 -0.46
C LEU A 154 0.86 -4.59 0.80
N VAL A 155 0.76 -3.27 0.89
CA VAL A 155 0.03 -2.55 1.93
C VAL A 155 -1.23 -1.98 1.32
N ILE A 156 -2.38 -2.37 1.85
CA ILE A 156 -3.68 -1.89 1.38
C ILE A 156 -4.29 -1.02 2.47
N HIS A 157 -4.41 0.27 2.20
CA HIS A 157 -5.07 1.24 3.05
C HIS A 157 -6.59 1.08 3.00
N THR A 158 -7.23 1.06 4.16
CA THR A 158 -8.67 0.92 4.29
C THR A 158 -9.16 1.46 5.64
N SER A 159 -10.49 1.50 5.85
CA SER A 159 -11.06 1.87 7.14
C SER A 159 -10.92 0.75 8.16
N ASP A 160 -10.84 1.10 9.44
CA ASP A 160 -10.75 0.12 10.54
C ASP A 160 -11.95 -0.83 10.57
N GLU A 161 -13.15 -0.32 10.28
CA GLU A 161 -14.35 -1.12 10.19
C GLU A 161 -14.21 -2.20 9.11
N LEU A 162 -13.75 -1.82 7.92
CA LEU A 162 -13.64 -2.74 6.81
C LEU A 162 -12.51 -3.74 7.01
N ALA A 163 -11.37 -3.30 7.55
CA ALA A 163 -10.25 -4.18 7.88
C ALA A 163 -10.63 -5.29 8.87
N ARG A 164 -11.44 -4.98 9.89
CA ARG A 164 -11.91 -5.98 10.88
C ARG A 164 -12.83 -7.04 10.28
N ARG A 165 -13.52 -6.70 9.18
CA ARG A 165 -14.49 -7.58 8.53
C ARG A 165 -13.85 -8.46 7.46
N ILE A 166 -12.71 -8.05 6.90
CA ILE A 166 -11.99 -8.83 5.88
C ILE A 166 -11.09 -9.87 6.54
N ASP A 167 -11.45 -11.15 6.40
CA ASP A 167 -10.54 -12.25 6.66
C ASP A 167 -9.62 -12.49 5.45
N LEU A 168 -8.40 -11.95 5.50
CA LEU A 168 -7.40 -12.15 4.46
C LEU A 168 -7.02 -13.62 4.26
N GLY A 169 -7.06 -14.44 5.31
CA GLY A 169 -6.73 -15.87 5.25
C GLY A 169 -7.73 -16.63 4.40
N VAL A 170 -9.02 -16.47 4.68
CA VAL A 170 -10.12 -17.07 3.91
C VAL A 170 -10.15 -16.53 2.49
N LEU A 171 -9.95 -15.21 2.31
CA LEU A 171 -9.94 -14.59 1.00
C LEU A 171 -8.81 -15.13 0.12
N MET A 172 -7.58 -15.16 0.64
CA MET A 172 -6.42 -15.65 -0.11
C MET A 172 -6.44 -17.17 -0.32
N HIS A 173 -7.05 -17.93 0.60
CA HIS A 173 -7.31 -19.35 0.40
C HIS A 173 -8.25 -19.57 -0.79
N SER A 174 -9.39 -18.87 -0.81
CA SER A 174 -10.36 -18.94 -1.91
C SER A 174 -9.74 -18.50 -3.25
N PHE A 175 -8.95 -17.42 -3.22
CA PHE A 175 -8.24 -16.91 -4.40
C PHE A 175 -7.29 -17.97 -4.99
N LYS A 176 -6.49 -18.61 -4.14
CA LYS A 176 -5.58 -19.69 -4.56
C LYS A 176 -6.34 -20.94 -5.02
N ALA A 177 -7.42 -21.33 -4.35
CA ALA A 177 -8.20 -22.51 -4.71
C ALA A 177 -8.78 -22.41 -6.14
N ARG A 178 -9.25 -21.22 -6.55
CA ARG A 178 -9.69 -20.97 -7.93
C ARG A 178 -8.57 -21.14 -8.95
N ALA A 179 -7.36 -20.65 -8.62
CA ALA A 179 -6.19 -20.87 -9.45
C ALA A 179 -5.79 -22.36 -9.50
N GLU A 180 -5.91 -23.12 -8.42
CA GLU A 180 -5.59 -24.55 -8.43
C GLU A 180 -6.61 -25.39 -9.21
N ALA A 181 -7.88 -24.98 -9.18
CA ALA A 181 -8.96 -25.56 -9.97
C ALA A 181 -8.85 -25.26 -11.49
N LYS A 182 -7.85 -24.46 -11.90
CA LYS A 182 -7.65 -24.02 -13.29
C LYS A 182 -8.86 -23.31 -13.89
N ASP A 183 -9.59 -22.55 -13.07
CA ASP A 183 -10.78 -21.77 -13.48
C ASP A 183 -10.42 -20.79 -14.63
N PRO A 184 -10.91 -21.00 -15.86
CA PRO A 184 -10.58 -20.14 -16.99
C PRO A 184 -11.09 -18.70 -16.81
N THR A 185 -12.25 -18.53 -16.16
CA THR A 185 -12.84 -17.21 -15.88
C THR A 185 -12.00 -16.44 -14.88
N PHE A 186 -11.40 -17.12 -13.90
CA PHE A 186 -10.45 -16.52 -12.97
C PHE A 186 -9.22 -15.95 -13.69
N TYR A 187 -8.61 -16.70 -14.59
CA TYR A 187 -7.43 -16.21 -15.32
C TYR A 187 -7.76 -15.09 -16.29
N ALA A 188 -8.88 -15.19 -17.00
CA ALA A 188 -9.34 -14.13 -17.90
C ALA A 188 -9.58 -12.81 -17.13
N LEU A 189 -10.21 -12.89 -15.96
CA LEU A 189 -10.45 -11.73 -15.10
C LEU A 189 -9.14 -11.07 -14.64
N LEU A 190 -8.13 -11.88 -14.30
CA LEU A 190 -6.84 -11.39 -13.82
C LEU A 190 -5.83 -11.07 -14.93
N GLY A 191 -6.20 -11.25 -16.21
CA GLY A 191 -5.30 -11.05 -17.35
C GLY A 191 -4.16 -12.06 -17.45
N TYR A 192 -4.30 -13.26 -16.89
CA TYR A 192 -3.31 -14.32 -16.97
C TYR A 192 -3.60 -15.29 -18.13
N ALA A 193 -2.54 -15.69 -18.86
CA ALA A 193 -2.65 -16.69 -19.92
C ALA A 193 -2.94 -18.12 -19.40
N GLY A 194 -2.74 -18.36 -18.10
CA GLY A 194 -3.01 -19.64 -17.47
C GLY A 194 -2.30 -19.82 -16.12
N PRO A 195 -2.38 -21.03 -15.52
CA PRO A 195 -1.90 -21.30 -14.18
C PRO A 195 -0.42 -20.96 -13.95
N ALA A 196 0.44 -21.29 -14.92
CA ALA A 196 1.89 -21.06 -14.79
C ALA A 196 2.23 -19.56 -14.71
N ALA A 197 1.56 -18.74 -15.52
CA ALA A 197 1.76 -17.28 -15.51
C ALA A 197 1.28 -16.69 -14.18
N PHE A 198 0.13 -17.14 -13.68
CA PHE A 198 -0.39 -16.72 -12.37
C PHE A 198 0.57 -17.11 -11.23
N PHE A 199 0.95 -18.40 -11.13
CA PHE A 199 1.78 -18.86 -10.02
C PHE A 199 3.18 -18.23 -10.05
N LYS A 200 3.72 -17.90 -11.23
CA LYS A 200 4.96 -17.14 -11.36
C LYS A 200 4.92 -15.80 -10.61
N ASP A 201 3.81 -15.08 -10.68
CA ASP A 201 3.63 -13.79 -10.01
C ASP A 201 3.16 -13.94 -8.56
N TYR A 202 2.27 -14.90 -8.31
CA TYR A 202 1.81 -15.23 -6.95
C TYR A 202 2.98 -15.56 -6.02
N LEU A 203 3.99 -16.30 -6.50
CA LEU A 203 5.20 -16.62 -5.72
C LEU A 203 6.06 -15.39 -5.40
N ARG A 204 5.86 -14.25 -6.05
CA ARG A 204 6.60 -13.00 -5.75
C ARG A 204 5.95 -12.21 -4.62
N LEU A 205 4.63 -12.33 -4.43
CA LEU A 205 3.91 -11.71 -3.33
C LEU A 205 4.28 -12.39 -2.02
N THR A 206 4.87 -11.64 -1.09
CA THR A 206 5.33 -12.15 0.20
C THR A 206 4.28 -12.04 1.30
N ALA A 207 3.62 -10.90 1.39
CA ALA A 207 2.61 -10.65 2.41
C ALA A 207 1.68 -9.51 1.98
N ILE A 208 0.51 -9.46 2.61
CA ILE A 208 -0.46 -8.38 2.49
C ILE A 208 -0.73 -7.85 3.89
N ILE A 209 -0.69 -6.52 4.06
CA ILE A 209 -1.10 -5.85 5.29
C ILE A 209 -2.27 -4.93 4.97
N LEU A 210 -3.39 -5.06 5.70
CA LEU A 210 -4.44 -4.04 5.69
C LEU A 210 -4.06 -2.94 6.68
N MET A 211 -3.70 -1.76 6.20
CA MET A 211 -3.32 -0.65 7.05
C MET A 211 -4.55 -0.09 7.76
N SER A 212 -4.65 -0.40 9.05
CA SER A 212 -5.77 -0.16 9.97
C SER A 212 -5.29 -0.44 11.40
N THR A 213 -6.11 -0.12 12.40
CA THR A 213 -5.86 -0.54 13.78
C THR A 213 -5.66 -2.06 13.86
N GLY A 214 -4.51 -2.50 14.38
CA GLY A 214 -4.13 -3.91 14.50
C GLY A 214 -3.50 -4.53 13.25
N ALA A 215 -3.57 -3.84 12.10
CA ALA A 215 -2.97 -4.19 10.82
C ALA A 215 -3.06 -5.70 10.46
N PRO A 216 -4.26 -6.20 10.09
CA PRO A 216 -4.44 -7.58 9.64
C PRO A 216 -3.39 -7.97 8.60
N LEU A 217 -2.72 -9.10 8.85
CA LEU A 217 -1.59 -9.58 8.08
C LEU A 217 -1.88 -10.96 7.51
N TRP A 218 -1.65 -11.11 6.21
CA TRP A 218 -1.55 -12.41 5.56
C TRP A 218 -0.14 -12.63 5.02
N ILE A 219 0.37 -13.85 5.20
CA ILE A 219 1.72 -14.24 4.78
C ILE A 219 1.61 -15.35 3.73
N ASN A 220 2.23 -15.14 2.57
CA ASN A 220 2.40 -16.18 1.57
C ASN A 220 3.58 -17.10 1.96
N LYS A 221 3.26 -18.29 2.49
CA LYS A 221 4.27 -19.30 2.84
C LYS A 221 5.05 -19.84 1.62
N GLN A 222 4.53 -19.64 0.42
CA GLN A 222 5.16 -20.08 -0.83
C GLN A 222 6.04 -19.00 -1.46
N ALA A 223 6.11 -17.79 -0.89
CA ALA A 223 6.85 -16.68 -1.48
C ALA A 223 8.34 -16.99 -1.72
N ARG A 224 8.87 -16.50 -2.84
CA ARG A 224 10.27 -16.65 -3.26
C ARG A 224 10.80 -15.32 -3.84
N PRO A 225 11.75 -14.64 -3.16
CA PRO A 225 12.25 -14.93 -1.82
C PRO A 225 11.25 -14.55 -0.70
N PRO A 226 11.29 -15.20 0.48
CA PRO A 226 10.48 -14.81 1.64
C PRO A 226 11.06 -13.57 2.35
N LEU A 227 10.21 -12.85 3.09
CA LEU A 227 10.64 -11.74 3.95
C LEU A 227 10.97 -12.24 5.36
N HIS A 228 12.06 -11.74 5.94
CA HIS A 228 12.47 -12.08 7.28
C HIS A 228 11.39 -11.72 8.33
N PRO A 229 10.95 -12.63 9.21
CA PRO A 229 9.81 -12.39 10.11
C PRO A 229 9.95 -11.18 11.04
N LYS A 230 11.17 -10.83 11.46
CA LYS A 230 11.41 -9.61 12.28
C LYS A 230 11.17 -8.31 11.49
N ALA A 231 11.47 -8.30 10.19
CA ALA A 231 11.22 -7.13 9.35
C ALA A 231 9.72 -6.97 9.10
N LEU A 232 9.03 -8.08 8.78
CA LEU A 232 7.58 -8.07 8.57
C LEU A 232 6.81 -7.63 9.82
N ARG A 233 7.14 -8.19 11.00
CA ARG A 233 6.51 -7.77 12.28
C ARG A 233 6.76 -6.32 12.62
N LEU A 234 7.96 -5.81 12.31
CA LEU A 234 8.25 -4.40 12.50
C LEU A 234 7.34 -3.53 11.63
N VAL A 235 7.29 -3.79 10.33
CA VAL A 235 6.42 -3.05 9.40
C VAL A 235 4.97 -3.13 9.84
N GLN A 236 4.48 -4.33 10.16
CA GLN A 236 3.11 -4.51 10.67
C GLN A 236 2.85 -3.66 11.92
N SER A 237 3.77 -3.66 12.91
CA SER A 237 3.59 -2.86 14.13
C SER A 237 3.56 -1.35 13.88
N MET A 238 4.33 -0.86 12.91
CA MET A 238 4.33 0.56 12.53
C MET A 238 3.03 0.96 11.84
N LEU A 239 2.47 0.07 11.00
CA LEU A 239 1.22 0.32 10.28
C LEU A 239 -0.03 0.05 11.14
N ALA A 240 0.08 -0.74 12.21
CA ALA A 240 -0.97 -0.97 13.20
C ALA A 240 -1.18 0.22 14.13
N GLY A 241 -0.14 1.05 14.31
CA GLY A 241 -0.08 2.17 15.24
C GLY A 241 -0.76 3.45 14.77
N ARG A 242 -1.78 3.37 13.91
CA ARG A 242 -2.66 4.52 13.62
C ARG A 242 -3.28 4.98 14.93
N GLN A 243 -2.73 6.04 15.54
CA GLN A 243 -3.55 6.86 16.42
C GLN A 243 -4.42 7.71 15.49
N PRO A 244 -5.75 7.78 15.70
CA PRO A 244 -6.52 8.85 15.11
C PRO A 244 -5.86 10.16 15.55
N ALA A 245 -5.53 11.03 14.60
CA ALA A 245 -5.22 12.41 14.95
C ALA A 245 -6.41 12.92 15.77
N ALA A 246 -6.13 13.30 17.02
CA ALA A 246 -7.12 13.85 17.94
C ALA A 246 -7.66 15.20 17.41
#